data_AF-K2BGI8-F1
#
_entry.id   AF-K2BGI8-F1
#
_cell.length_a   1.000
_cell.length_b   1.000
_cell.length_c   1.000
_cell.angle_alpha   90.00
_cell.angle_beta   90.00
_cell.angle_gamma   90.00
#
_symmetry.space_group_name_H-M   'P 1'
#
loop_
_entity.id
_entity.type
_entity.pdbx_description
1 polymer ?
#
loop_
_entity_poly.entity_id
_entity_poly.type
_entity_poly.pdbx_seq_one_letter_code
_entity_poly.pdbx_strand_id
1 'polypeptide(L)'
;AAAASGIDAPRERLIAFVISGAVMGMGGALFAHSIGVVTPDTFYLTLTFTTLSMLVVGGMGSLSGAVLGVVILSSLIQGLRWLEAGITVGTTTFAIPNGLQEITLGVVMILILVRRPSGIMANSELSWPRARPEKPGE
;
A
#
# COMPACT_ATOMS: atom_id res chain seq x y z
N ALA A 1 -1.05 -18.94 25.94
CA ALA A 1 -1.24 -20.01 24.92
C ALA A 1 0.00 -20.18 24.05
N ALA A 2 0.43 -19.19 23.24
CA ALA A 2 1.61 -19.34 22.36
C ALA A 2 2.94 -19.62 23.08
N ALA A 3 3.22 -18.94 24.20
CA ALA A 3 4.41 -19.22 25.01
C ALA A 3 4.39 -20.62 25.65
N ALA A 4 3.20 -21.17 25.92
CA ALA A 4 3.06 -22.53 26.45
C ALA A 4 3.23 -23.61 25.37
N SER A 5 3.23 -23.22 24.09
CA SER A 5 3.52 -24.08 22.93
C SER A 5 4.98 -23.99 22.46
N GLY A 6 5.86 -23.32 23.21
CA GLY A 6 7.28 -23.17 22.87
C GLY A 6 7.57 -22.15 21.76
N ILE A 7 6.63 -21.25 21.45
CA ILE A 7 6.83 -20.22 20.42
C ILE A 7 7.42 -18.97 21.07
N ASP A 8 8.65 -18.65 20.68
CA ASP A 8 9.32 -17.39 21.02
C ASP A 8 8.72 -16.23 20.21
N ALA A 9 7.64 -15.64 20.71
CA ALA A 9 7.00 -14.45 20.14
C ALA A 9 7.98 -13.31 19.74
N PRO A 10 9.02 -12.95 20.53
CA PRO A 10 9.97 -11.92 20.10
C PRO A 10 10.80 -12.34 18.89
N ARG A 11 11.19 -13.62 18.80
CA ARG A 11 11.97 -14.15 17.68
C ARG A 11 11.15 -14.15 16.39
N GLU A 12 9.90 -14.55 16.46
CA GLU A 12 9.00 -14.56 15.31
C GLU A 12 8.73 -13.14 14.78
N ARG A 13 8.50 -12.17 15.68
CA ARG A 13 8.35 -10.77 15.31
C ARG A 13 9.61 -10.19 14.66
N LEU A 14 10.79 -10.56 15.16
CA LEU A 14 12.06 -10.13 14.58
C LEU A 14 12.23 -10.68 13.16
N ILE A 15 11.94 -11.97 12.94
CA ILE A 15 12.02 -12.58 11.61
C ILE A 15 11.07 -11.88 10.64
N ALA A 16 9.81 -11.68 11.04
CA ALA A 16 8.83 -10.96 10.22
C ALA A 16 9.28 -9.53 9.90
N PHE A 17 9.82 -8.81 10.89
CA PHE A 17 10.34 -7.46 10.71
C PHE A 17 11.51 -7.42 9.72
N VAL A 18 12.51 -8.29 9.89
CA VAL A 18 13.69 -8.36 9.02
C VAL A 18 13.30 -8.68 7.57
N ILE A 19 12.40 -9.65 7.37
CA ILE A 19 11.92 -10.00 6.02
C ILE A 19 11.18 -8.81 5.40
N SER A 20 10.29 -8.15 6.13
CA SER A 20 9.56 -6.98 5.62
C SER A 20 10.49 -5.82 5.27
N GLY A 21 11.48 -5.53 6.13
CA GLY A 21 12.47 -4.48 5.91
C GLY A 21 13.37 -4.78 4.72
N ALA A 22 13.77 -6.03 4.52
CA ALA A 22 14.58 -6.43 3.37
C ALA A 22 13.83 -6.22 2.04
N VAL A 23 12.55 -6.60 1.98
CA VAL A 23 11.70 -6.39 0.79
C VAL A 23 11.49 -4.90 0.51
N MET A 24 11.15 -4.12 1.54
CA MET A 24 10.96 -2.67 1.41
C MET A 24 12.26 -1.96 0.98
N GLY A 25 13.40 -2.36 1.55
CA GLY A 25 14.72 -1.81 1.21
C GLY A 25 15.13 -2.10 -0.23
N MET A 26 14.91 -3.32 -0.72
CA MET A 26 15.16 -3.66 -2.13
C MET A 26 14.28 -2.84 -3.08
N GLY A 27 12.99 -2.68 -2.77
CA GLY A 27 12.08 -1.84 -3.55
C GLY A 27 12.51 -0.38 -3.59
N GLY A 28 12.91 0.18 -2.44
CA GLY A 28 13.42 1.55 -2.35
C GLY A 28 14.73 1.76 -3.13
N ALA A 29 15.66 0.82 -3.05
CA ALA A 29 16.92 0.88 -3.80
C ALA A 29 16.68 0.84 -5.32
N LEU A 30 15.77 -0.02 -5.78
CA LEU A 30 15.39 -0.11 -7.20
C LEU A 30 14.69 1.18 -7.65
N PHE A 31 13.80 1.75 -6.83
CA PHE A 31 13.12 3.00 -7.13
C PHE A 31 14.11 4.17 -7.24
N ALA A 32 15.04 4.29 -6.29
CA ALA A 32 16.09 5.32 -6.32
C ALA A 32 16.98 5.19 -7.57
N HIS A 33 17.29 3.96 -7.99
CA HIS A 33 18.00 3.72 -9.23
C HIS A 33 17.19 4.15 -10.46
N SER A 34 15.87 3.87 -10.47
CA SER A 34 14.99 4.19 -11.60
C SER A 34 14.78 5.69 -11.83
N ILE A 35 14.78 6.51 -10.77
CA ILE A 35 14.62 7.98 -10.90
C ILE A 35 15.93 8.68 -11.28
N GLY A 36 17.08 8.01 -11.16
CA GLY A 36 18.41 8.48 -11.57
C GLY A 36 19.02 9.58 -10.68
N VAL A 37 18.20 10.47 -10.12
CA VAL A 37 18.61 11.53 -9.19
C VAL A 37 17.64 11.57 -8.02
N VAL A 38 18.17 11.45 -6.80
CA VAL A 38 17.41 11.58 -5.57
C VAL A 38 17.40 13.04 -5.14
N THR A 39 16.25 13.70 -5.27
CA THR A 39 16.02 15.04 -4.72
C THR A 39 15.14 14.95 -3.47
N PRO A 40 15.30 15.84 -2.49
CA PRO A 40 14.43 15.83 -1.31
C PRO A 40 12.96 16.02 -1.69
N ASP A 41 12.65 16.80 -2.73
CA ASP A 41 11.30 17.00 -3.24
C ASP A 41 10.56 15.72 -3.65
N THR A 42 11.26 14.75 -4.28
CA THR A 42 10.61 13.51 -4.75
C THR A 42 10.15 12.59 -3.61
N PHE A 43 10.77 12.69 -2.45
CA PHE A 43 10.45 11.86 -1.28
C PHE A 43 9.63 12.60 -0.21
N TYR A 44 9.41 13.90 -0.36
CA TYR A 44 8.87 14.73 0.71
C TYR A 44 7.38 14.47 0.94
N LEU A 45 6.52 15.31 0.36
CA LEU A 45 5.11 15.36 0.71
C LEU A 45 4.32 14.35 -0.11
N THR A 46 4.55 14.30 -1.43
CA THR A 46 3.78 13.47 -2.35
C THR A 46 3.91 11.98 -2.04
N LEU A 47 5.13 11.45 -1.88
CA LEU A 47 5.35 10.04 -1.60
C LEU A 47 4.82 9.63 -0.21
N THR A 48 5.11 10.42 0.82
CA THR A 48 4.64 10.17 2.19
C THR A 48 3.12 10.20 2.27
N PHE A 49 2.49 11.20 1.65
CA PHE A 49 1.04 11.32 1.63
C PHE A 49 0.38 10.19 0.84
N THR A 50 0.97 9.79 -0.29
CA THR A 50 0.48 8.66 -1.09
C THR A 50 0.55 7.35 -0.32
N THR A 51 1.68 7.06 0.33
CA THR A 51 1.85 5.82 1.11
C THR A 51 0.94 5.78 2.33
N LEU A 52 0.80 6.90 3.06
CA LEU A 52 -0.15 7.02 4.16
C LEU A 52 -1.59 6.88 3.67
N SER A 53 -1.94 7.49 2.54
CA SER A 53 -3.28 7.36 1.95
C SER A 53 -3.58 5.90 1.64
N MET A 54 -2.68 5.18 0.98
CA MET A 54 -2.83 3.74 0.71
C MET A 54 -3.14 2.93 1.98
N LEU A 55 -2.41 3.23 3.06
CA LEU A 55 -2.58 2.57 4.36
C LEU A 55 -3.90 2.94 5.05
N VAL A 56 -4.27 4.23 5.06
CA VAL A 56 -5.53 4.73 5.66
C VAL A 56 -6.74 4.21 4.90
N VAL A 57 -6.67 4.20 3.57
CA VAL A 57 -7.72 3.65 2.71
C VAL A 57 -7.90 2.15 2.93
N GLY A 58 -6.82 1.39 3.02
CA GLY A 58 -6.88 -0.03 3.33
C GLY A 58 -7.39 -0.34 4.74
N GLY A 59 -6.98 0.46 5.72
CA GLY A 59 -7.26 0.31 7.14
C GLY A 59 -6.02 -0.13 7.92
N MET A 60 -5.71 0.58 9.01
CA MET A 60 -4.50 0.33 9.84
C MET A 60 -4.55 -0.97 10.65
N GLY A 61 -5.74 -1.56 10.83
CA GLY A 61 -5.97 -2.73 11.68
C GLY A 61 -5.93 -4.08 10.97
N SER A 62 -5.73 -4.12 9.65
CA SER A 62 -5.79 -5.38 8.88
C SER A 62 -4.71 -5.42 7.80
N LEU A 63 -3.89 -6.47 7.80
CA LEU A 63 -2.86 -6.69 6.77
C LEU A 63 -3.47 -6.85 5.37
N SER A 64 -4.55 -7.64 5.25
CA SER A 64 -5.26 -7.80 3.97
C SER A 64 -5.89 -6.50 3.50
N GLY A 65 -6.38 -5.68 4.44
CA GLY A 65 -6.89 -4.35 4.14
C GLY A 65 -5.82 -3.43 3.59
N ALA A 66 -4.65 -3.37 4.22
CA ALA A 66 -3.52 -2.58 3.74
C ALA A 66 -3.10 -2.96 2.31
N VAL A 67 -2.99 -4.26 2.01
CA VAL A 67 -2.64 -4.73 0.65
C VAL A 67 -3.72 -4.31 -0.36
N LEU A 68 -4.99 -4.49 -0.03
CA LEU A 68 -6.11 -4.14 -0.92
C LEU A 68 -6.20 -2.62 -1.13
N GLY A 69 -5.95 -1.83 -0.09
CA GLY A 69 -5.86 -0.36 -0.17
C GLY A 69 -4.75 0.10 -1.11
N VAL A 70 -3.55 -0.50 -1.01
CA VAL A 70 -2.43 -0.23 -1.92
C VAL A 70 -2.83 -0.57 -3.36
N VAL A 71 -3.42 -1.75 -3.61
CA VAL A 71 -3.81 -2.16 -4.97
C VAL A 71 -4.84 -1.20 -5.56
N ILE A 72 -5.90 -0.86 -4.83
CA ILE A 72 -6.96 0.03 -5.32
C ILE A 72 -6.42 1.43 -5.62
N LEU A 73 -5.72 2.04 -4.67
CA LEU A 73 -5.20 3.39 -4.86
C LEU A 73 -4.11 3.45 -5.91
N SER A 74 -3.23 2.44 -5.96
CA SER A 74 -2.20 2.36 -7.00
C SER A 74 -2.83 2.25 -8.39
N SER A 75 -3.82 1.38 -8.58
CA SER A 75 -4.55 1.28 -9.86
C SER A 75 -5.27 2.57 -10.22
N LEU A 76 -5.89 3.25 -9.24
CA LEU A 76 -6.54 4.55 -9.47
C LEU A 76 -5.54 5.62 -9.92
N ILE A 77 -4.44 5.77 -9.18
CA ILE A 77 -3.37 6.74 -9.46
C ILE A 77 -2.74 6.44 -10.82
N GLN A 78 -2.44 5.17 -11.09
CA GLN A 78 -1.84 4.76 -12.33
C GLN A 78 -2.79 5.06 -13.49
N GLY A 79 -4.08 4.72 -13.37
CA GLY A 79 -5.10 5.09 -14.35
C GLY A 79 -5.18 6.60 -14.59
N LEU A 80 -5.16 7.39 -13.52
CA LEU A 80 -5.13 8.85 -13.61
C LEU A 80 -3.88 9.36 -14.33
N ARG A 81 -2.72 8.75 -14.09
CA ARG A 81 -1.48 9.06 -14.77
C ARG A 81 -1.53 8.72 -16.26
N TRP A 82 -2.17 7.61 -16.65
CA TRP A 82 -2.43 7.30 -18.05
C TRP A 82 -3.32 8.36 -18.73
N LEU A 83 -4.30 8.89 -17.99
CA LEU A 83 -5.18 9.98 -18.46
C LEU A 83 -4.44 11.33 -18.54
N GLU A 84 -3.60 11.66 -17.56
CA GLU A 84 -2.74 12.87 -17.53
C GLU A 84 -1.67 12.84 -18.64
N ALA A 85 -1.10 11.66 -18.92
CA ALA A 85 -0.16 11.47 -20.03
C ALA A 85 -0.78 11.80 -21.42
N GLY A 86 -2.11 11.94 -21.48
CA GLY A 86 -2.86 12.39 -22.63
C GLY A 86 -3.07 11.27 -23.65
N ILE A 87 -4.26 11.23 -24.22
CA ILE A 87 -4.55 10.39 -25.39
C ILE A 87 -4.42 11.29 -26.61
N THR A 88 -3.50 10.98 -27.52
CA THR A 88 -3.34 11.70 -28.79
C THR A 88 -4.51 11.37 -29.71
N VAL A 89 -5.63 12.09 -29.59
CA VAL A 89 -6.79 11.95 -30.49
C VAL A 89 -6.65 12.98 -31.61
N GLY A 90 -6.05 12.57 -32.73
CA GLY A 90 -5.87 13.44 -33.90
C GLY A 90 -4.73 14.45 -33.72
N THR A 91 -5.06 15.76 -33.69
CA THR A 91 -4.10 16.89 -33.66
C THR A 91 -4.16 17.76 -32.40
N THR A 92 -5.01 17.43 -31.42
CA THR A 92 -5.11 18.15 -30.15
C THR A 92 -4.83 17.19 -29.00
N THR A 93 -3.76 17.43 -28.26
CA THR A 93 -3.44 16.71 -27.03
C THR A 93 -4.40 17.17 -25.93
N PHE A 94 -5.38 16.31 -25.60
CA PHE A 94 -6.16 16.45 -24.37
C PHE A 94 -5.27 15.99 -23.21
N ALA A 95 -4.38 16.89 -22.77
CA ALA A 95 -3.56 16.69 -21.57
C ALA A 95 -4.32 17.29 -20.39
N ILE A 96 -4.59 16.45 -19.40
CA ILE A 96 -5.21 16.91 -18.17
C ILE A 96 -4.12 17.61 -17.32
N PRO A 97 -4.41 18.74 -16.65
CA PRO A 97 -3.39 19.47 -15.89
C PRO A 97 -2.65 18.58 -14.89
N ASN A 98 -1.32 18.68 -14.88
CA ASN A 98 -0.47 18.03 -13.88
C ASN A 98 -0.91 18.47 -12.47
N GLY A 99 -1.21 17.51 -11.60
CA GLY A 99 -1.64 17.76 -10.21
C GLY A 99 -3.03 17.21 -9.86
N LEU A 100 -3.79 16.68 -10.82
CA LEU A 100 -5.04 15.99 -10.51
C LEU A 100 -4.83 14.75 -9.65
N GLN A 101 -3.70 14.05 -9.78
CA GLN A 101 -3.34 12.94 -8.90
C GLN A 101 -3.37 13.35 -7.42
N GLU A 102 -2.80 14.50 -7.08
CA GLU A 102 -2.67 14.97 -5.70
C GLU A 102 -4.03 15.41 -5.14
N ILE A 103 -4.81 16.11 -5.96
CA ILE A 103 -6.19 16.49 -5.64
C ILE A 103 -7.05 15.23 -5.43
N THR A 104 -6.93 14.25 -6.32
CA THR A 104 -7.68 12.99 -6.24
C THR A 104 -7.31 12.22 -4.98
N LEU A 105 -6.03 12.12 -4.64
CA LEU A 105 -5.57 11.52 -3.38
C LEU A 105 -6.18 12.23 -2.17
N GLY A 106 -6.14 13.56 -2.13
CA GLY A 106 -6.74 14.35 -1.06
C GLY A 106 -8.25 14.13 -0.94
N VAL A 107 -8.98 14.16 -2.05
CA VAL A 107 -10.42 13.92 -2.10
C VAL A 107 -10.76 12.50 -1.64
N VAL A 108 -10.04 11.49 -2.13
CA VAL A 108 -10.24 10.09 -1.72
C VAL A 108 -9.99 9.93 -0.23
N MET A 109 -8.94 10.55 0.29
CA MET A 109 -8.63 10.50 1.72
C MET A 109 -9.71 11.17 2.56
N ILE A 110 -10.17 12.37 2.19
CA ILE A 110 -11.28 13.06 2.86
C ILE A 110 -12.54 12.19 2.81
N LEU A 111 -12.89 11.66 1.64
CA LEU A 111 -14.08 10.82 1.44
C LEU A 111 -14.04 9.60 2.37
N ILE A 112 -12.89 8.94 2.48
CA ILE A 112 -12.72 7.75 3.32
C ILE A 112 -12.75 8.10 4.80
N LEU A 113 -12.08 9.16 5.22
CA LEU A 113 -12.13 9.60 6.63
C LEU A 113 -13.56 9.98 7.04
N VAL A 114 -14.34 10.58 6.13
CA VAL A 114 -15.74 10.94 6.38
C VAL A 114 -16.67 9.73 6.36
N ARG A 115 -16.50 8.80 5.41
CA ARG A 115 -17.43 7.68 5.21
C ARG A 115 -17.10 6.47 6.09
N ARG A 116 -15.82 6.19 6.33
CA ARG A 116 -15.33 5.05 7.11
C ARG A 116 -13.91 5.33 7.67
N PRO A 117 -13.80 5.94 8.86
CA PRO A 117 -12.51 6.23 9.49
C PRO A 117 -11.67 4.97 9.80
N SER A 118 -12.28 3.78 9.78
CA SER A 118 -11.61 2.50 9.96
C SER A 118 -10.96 1.93 8.68
N GLY A 119 -11.13 2.57 7.51
CA GLY A 119 -10.68 2.05 6.21
C GLY A 119 -11.63 1.01 5.59
N ILE A 120 -11.28 0.49 4.41
CA ILE A 120 -12.11 -0.46 3.64
C ILE A 120 -12.31 -1.78 4.38
N MET A 121 -11.24 -2.33 4.98
CA MET A 121 -11.23 -3.66 5.59
C MET A 121 -11.07 -3.65 7.11
N ALA A 122 -11.03 -2.48 7.77
CA ALA A 122 -11.02 -2.31 9.23
C ALA A 122 -10.26 -3.42 9.99
N ASN A 123 -11.01 -4.31 10.69
CA ASN A 123 -10.49 -5.46 11.45
C ASN A 123 -10.79 -6.82 10.79
N SER A 124 -11.33 -6.84 9.57
CA SER A 124 -11.49 -8.10 8.83
C SER A 124 -10.14 -8.50 8.26
N GLU A 125 -9.46 -9.43 8.91
CA GLU A 125 -8.35 -10.16 8.33
C GLU A 125 -8.91 -11.28 7.46
N LEU A 126 -8.50 -11.34 6.19
CA LEU A 126 -8.74 -12.52 5.37
C LEU A 126 -7.94 -13.67 5.98
N SER A 127 -8.57 -14.43 6.89
CA SER A 127 -7.94 -15.56 7.53
C SER A 127 -7.61 -16.60 6.45
N TRP A 128 -6.35 -16.66 6.06
CA TRP A 128 -5.84 -17.70 5.18
C TRP A 128 -6.29 -19.05 5.77
N PRO A 129 -6.92 -19.96 4.99
CA PRO A 129 -7.25 -21.29 5.46
C PRO A 129 -5.94 -22.02 5.77
N ARG A 130 -5.45 -21.90 7.00
CA ARG A 130 -4.26 -22.59 7.44
C ARG A 130 -4.63 -24.06 7.48
N ALA A 131 -4.11 -24.84 6.54
CA ALA A 131 -4.22 -26.28 6.56
C ALA A 131 -3.74 -26.75 7.94
N ARG A 132 -4.69 -27.22 8.74
CA ARG A 132 -4.44 -27.79 10.06
C ARG A 132 -3.58 -29.03 9.82
N PRO A 133 -2.36 -29.14 10.36
CA PRO A 133 -1.64 -30.40 10.26
C PRO A 133 -2.46 -31.46 10.97
N GLU A 134 -2.91 -32.43 10.18
CA GLU A 134 -3.60 -33.64 10.64
C GLU A 134 -2.63 -34.40 11.55
N LYS A 135 -3.10 -34.76 12.74
CA LYS A 135 -2.31 -35.52 13.72
C LYS A 135 -2.06 -36.93 13.14
N PRO A 136 -0.82 -37.42 13.07
CA PRO A 136 -0.59 -38.85 12.86
C PRO A 136 -0.81 -39.59 14.19
N GLY A 137 -1.61 -40.65 14.15
CA GLY A 137 -1.53 -41.77 15.09
C GLY A 137 -2.65 -41.86 16.12
N GLU A 138 -3.58 -42.77 15.86
CA GLU A 138 -3.74 -43.94 16.73
C GLU A 138 -2.91 -45.09 16.14
#